data_AF-D3B856-F1
#
_entry.id   AF-D3B856-F1
#
_cell.length_a   1.000
_cell.length_b   1.000
_cell.length_c   1.000
_cell.angle_alpha   90.00
_cell.angle_beta   90.00
_cell.angle_gamma   90.00
#
_symmetry.space_group_name_H-M   'P 1'
#
loop_
_entity.id
_entity.type
_entity.pdbx_description
1 polymer ?
#
loop_
_entity_poly.entity_id
_entity_poly.type
_entity_poly.pdbx_seq_one_letter_code
_entity_poly.pdbx_strand_id
1 'polypeptide(L)'
;MELATSNSSSYELLIESVNTLKEKLDKYAPKTEHGKTLKEALQLSLKDRLDEYANLDLASIASFFSPYHQFGFSSLETLKQQTIISIIREELGALSKKIEVAPSPIKTRKHKHGADPIDYMTVHEMDTVEKNEVKEIDRYINAVKLNNESVDTLEWWSNNRQRFPNLVQLAKKYLCISTTSVPSESTFSKAGYIFDDKRTNMSFKLFTNLVFLYSNKDA
;
A
#
# COMPACT_ATOMS: atom_id res chain seq x y z
N MET A 1 4.94 -16.49 6.74
CA MET A 1 4.71 -16.76 5.30
C MET A 1 3.81 -15.70 4.65
N GLU A 2 3.22 -14.77 5.43
CA GLU A 2 2.32 -13.71 4.93
C GLU A 2 3.03 -12.50 4.30
N LEU A 3 4.27 -12.18 4.73
CA LEU A 3 5.11 -11.12 4.15
C LEU A 3 5.40 -11.27 2.64
N ALA A 4 5.19 -12.47 2.11
CA ALA A 4 5.51 -12.86 0.74
C ALA A 4 4.27 -12.86 -0.18
N THR A 5 3.12 -12.39 0.30
CA THR A 5 1.88 -12.41 -0.49
C THR A 5 1.75 -11.13 -1.32
N SER A 6 1.50 -11.27 -2.62
CA SER A 6 1.27 -10.15 -3.54
C SER A 6 -0.06 -9.43 -3.33
N ASN A 7 -0.92 -9.99 -2.48
CA ASN A 7 -2.32 -9.59 -2.34
C ASN A 7 -2.61 -8.89 -1.00
N SER A 8 -1.59 -8.63 -0.18
CA SER A 8 -1.73 -7.84 1.05
C SER A 8 -0.66 -6.75 1.09
N SER A 9 -0.94 -5.65 1.79
CA SER A 9 0.01 -4.56 1.97
C SER A 9 1.23 -5.05 2.74
N SER A 10 2.31 -5.34 2.02
CA SER A 10 3.45 -6.07 2.55
C SER A 10 4.29 -5.24 3.56
N TYR A 11 4.13 -3.90 3.55
CA TYR A 11 4.81 -2.96 4.47
C TYR A 11 4.23 -2.97 5.88
N GLU A 12 2.92 -3.14 6.01
CA GLU A 12 2.25 -3.25 7.32
C GLU A 12 2.74 -4.47 8.08
N LEU A 13 2.74 -5.60 7.39
CA LEU A 13 3.19 -6.87 7.96
C LEU A 13 4.67 -6.82 8.36
N LEU A 14 5.51 -6.05 7.68
CA LEU A 14 6.94 -5.96 7.99
C LEU A 14 7.19 -5.32 9.36
N ILE A 15 6.62 -4.13 9.60
CA ILE A 15 6.80 -3.42 10.88
C ILE A 15 6.26 -4.29 12.03
N GLU A 16 5.06 -4.86 11.85
CA GLU A 16 4.44 -5.73 12.84
C GLU A 16 5.27 -6.99 13.10
N SER A 17 5.78 -7.64 12.05
CA SER A 17 6.61 -8.84 12.17
C SER A 17 7.91 -8.55 12.91
N VAL A 18 8.57 -7.43 12.60
CA VAL A 18 9.82 -7.01 13.26
C VAL A 18 9.56 -6.74 14.74
N ASN A 19 8.51 -5.99 15.08
CA ASN A 19 8.17 -5.70 16.47
C ASN A 19 7.78 -6.97 17.24
N THR A 20 6.98 -7.85 16.63
CA THR A 20 6.61 -9.14 17.21
C THR A 20 7.82 -10.02 17.47
N LEU A 21 8.79 -10.04 16.54
CA LEU A 21 10.04 -10.78 16.71
C LEU A 21 10.87 -10.23 17.87
N LYS A 22 11.01 -8.91 17.96
CA LYS A 22 11.71 -8.24 19.09
C LYS A 22 11.06 -8.61 20.42
N GLU A 23 9.74 -8.47 20.54
CA GLU A 23 9.03 -8.81 21.76
C GLU A 23 9.19 -10.28 22.17
N LYS A 24 9.07 -11.20 21.20
CA LYS A 24 9.25 -12.63 21.47
C LYS A 24 10.68 -12.94 21.93
N LEU A 25 11.67 -12.30 21.32
CA LEU A 25 13.07 -12.48 21.67
C LEU A 25 13.38 -11.90 23.06
N ASP A 26 12.81 -10.74 23.39
CA ASP A 26 12.97 -10.11 24.70
C ASP A 26 12.38 -10.97 25.82
N LYS A 27 11.16 -11.51 25.60
CA LYS A 27 10.47 -12.41 26.54
C LYS A 27 11.16 -13.77 26.68
N TYR A 28 11.95 -14.20 25.70
CA TYR A 28 12.62 -15.50 25.72
C TYR A 28 13.78 -15.52 26.71
N ALA A 29 13.77 -16.46 27.68
CA ALA A 29 14.79 -16.60 28.70
C ALA A 29 15.57 -17.94 28.54
N PRO A 30 16.68 -17.95 27.77
CA PRO A 30 17.46 -19.16 27.56
C PRO A 30 18.19 -19.63 28.82
N LYS A 31 18.16 -20.94 29.06
CA LYS A 31 18.78 -21.58 30.25
C LYS A 31 20.28 -21.87 30.07
N THR A 32 20.74 -22.01 28.83
CA THR A 32 22.14 -22.32 28.51
C THR A 32 22.90 -21.05 28.16
N GLU A 33 24.20 -21.03 28.44
CA GLU A 33 25.07 -19.90 28.07
C GLU A 33 25.07 -19.65 26.55
N HIS A 34 25.16 -20.71 25.73
CA HIS A 34 25.03 -20.60 24.27
C HIS A 34 23.70 -19.97 23.84
N GLY A 35 22.60 -20.29 24.53
CA GLY A 35 21.31 -19.70 24.24
C GLY A 35 21.25 -18.21 24.57
N LYS A 36 21.92 -17.77 25.65
CA LYS A 36 22.06 -16.35 26.00
C LYS A 36 22.87 -15.61 24.95
N THR A 37 24.03 -16.14 24.56
CA THR A 37 24.86 -15.56 23.50
C THR A 37 24.11 -15.48 22.17
N LEU A 38 23.36 -16.52 21.79
CA LEU A 38 22.54 -16.50 20.58
C LEU A 38 21.42 -15.44 20.66
N LYS A 39 20.76 -15.31 21.81
CA LYS A 39 19.75 -14.28 22.03
C LYS A 39 20.35 -12.88 21.84
N GLU A 40 21.48 -12.59 22.47
CA GLU A 40 22.17 -11.30 22.34
C GLU A 40 22.58 -11.02 20.89
N ALA A 41 23.15 -12.01 20.20
CA ALA A 41 23.52 -11.89 18.79
C ALA A 41 22.30 -11.61 17.89
N LEU A 42 21.18 -12.28 18.13
CA LEU A 42 19.93 -12.03 17.40
C LEU A 42 19.35 -10.65 17.71
N GLN A 43 19.38 -10.19 18.96
CA GLN A 43 18.90 -8.86 19.35
C GLN A 43 19.72 -7.76 18.65
N LEU A 44 21.04 -7.88 18.67
CA LEU A 44 21.94 -6.97 17.93
C LEU A 44 21.65 -7.00 16.43
N SER A 45 21.50 -8.21 15.87
CA SER A 45 21.28 -8.36 14.44
C SER A 45 19.93 -7.83 13.96
N LEU A 46 18.88 -7.94 14.77
CA LEU A 46 17.57 -7.34 14.47
C LEU A 46 17.67 -5.81 14.50
N LYS A 47 18.35 -5.26 15.51
CA LYS A 47 18.57 -3.82 15.64
C LYS A 47 19.35 -3.27 14.44
N ASP A 48 20.49 -3.86 14.14
CA ASP A 48 21.38 -3.36 13.09
C ASP A 48 20.80 -3.49 11.68
N ARG A 49 20.02 -4.54 11.41
CA ARG A 49 19.55 -4.85 10.05
C ARG A 49 18.10 -4.46 9.77
N LEU A 50 17.21 -4.48 10.76
CA LEU A 50 15.78 -4.29 10.52
C LEU A 50 15.25 -2.95 11.01
N ASP A 51 15.95 -2.26 11.91
CA ASP A 51 15.52 -0.93 12.36
C ASP A 51 15.56 0.10 11.25
N GLU A 52 16.50 -0.03 10.30
CA GLU A 52 16.55 0.84 9.12
C GLU A 52 15.26 0.71 8.29
N TYR A 53 14.81 -0.53 8.04
CA TYR A 53 13.59 -0.79 7.27
C TYR A 53 12.32 -0.39 8.00
N ALA A 54 12.27 -0.58 9.33
CA ALA A 54 11.16 -0.12 10.15
C ALA A 54 11.06 1.42 10.20
N ASN A 55 12.18 2.11 10.02
CA ASN A 55 12.23 3.57 10.07
C ASN A 55 12.06 4.27 8.72
N LEU A 56 11.99 3.54 7.60
CA LEU A 56 11.75 4.13 6.30
C LEU A 56 10.49 5.02 6.32
N ASP A 57 10.63 6.23 5.77
CA ASP A 57 9.50 7.16 5.63
C ASP A 57 8.39 6.53 4.79
N LEU A 58 8.74 5.74 3.78
CA LEU A 58 7.78 5.04 2.94
C LEU A 58 6.93 4.03 3.73
N ALA A 59 7.56 3.25 4.61
CA ALA A 59 6.87 2.28 5.46
C ALA A 59 5.98 3.01 6.49
N SER A 60 6.49 4.12 7.01
CA SER A 60 5.75 4.96 7.95
C SER A 60 4.53 5.62 7.29
N ILE A 61 4.66 6.10 6.05
CA ILE A 61 3.54 6.64 5.25
C ILE A 61 2.55 5.52 4.89
N ALA A 62 3.01 4.35 4.44
CA ALA A 62 2.12 3.22 4.13
C ALA A 62 1.29 2.83 5.37
N SER A 63 1.91 2.79 6.55
CA SER A 63 1.23 2.47 7.81
C SER A 63 0.14 3.46 8.21
N PHE A 64 0.19 4.71 7.73
CA PHE A 64 -0.90 5.67 7.92
C PHE A 64 -2.17 5.22 7.19
N PHE A 65 -2.02 4.62 6.01
CA PHE A 65 -3.15 4.17 5.18
C PHE A 65 -3.72 2.82 5.63
N SER A 66 -3.22 2.23 6.71
CA SER A 66 -3.76 0.99 7.25
C SER A 66 -4.61 1.21 8.50
N PRO A 67 -5.95 1.07 8.40
CA PRO A 67 -6.88 1.41 9.46
C PRO A 67 -6.78 0.52 10.71
N TYR A 68 -6.24 -0.70 10.59
CA TYR A 68 -6.45 -1.74 11.60
C TYR A 68 -5.20 -2.17 12.36
N HIS A 69 -4.02 -1.82 11.86
CA HIS A 69 -2.78 -2.22 12.49
C HIS A 69 -2.36 -1.16 13.51
N GLN A 70 -2.83 -1.35 14.75
CA GLN A 70 -2.65 -0.48 15.93
C GLN A 70 -1.17 -0.11 16.23
N PHE A 71 -0.21 -0.83 15.64
CA PHE A 71 1.23 -0.67 15.90
C PHE A 71 2.01 0.04 14.80
N GLY A 72 1.40 0.40 13.67
CA GLY A 72 2.09 1.09 12.57
C GLY A 72 2.22 2.58 12.86
N PHE A 73 1.29 3.37 12.35
CA PHE A 73 1.32 4.83 12.47
C PHE A 73 1.19 5.32 13.91
N SER A 74 0.33 4.70 14.72
CA SER A 74 0.05 5.13 16.09
C SER A 74 1.20 4.89 17.08
N SER A 75 2.14 3.98 16.77
CA SER A 75 3.30 3.71 17.61
C SER A 75 4.46 4.68 17.38
N LEU A 76 4.42 5.43 16.26
CA LEU A 76 5.48 6.39 15.91
C LEU A 76 5.50 7.56 16.88
N GLU A 77 6.67 8.18 17.05
CA GLU A 77 6.79 9.42 17.80
C GLU A 77 5.89 10.52 17.22
N THR A 78 5.33 11.36 18.09
CA THR A 78 4.40 12.43 17.70
C THR A 78 4.94 13.33 16.60
N LEU A 79 6.24 13.66 16.63
CA LEU A 79 6.88 14.47 15.58
C LEU A 79 6.88 13.75 14.24
N LYS A 80 7.18 12.44 14.21
CA LYS A 80 7.17 11.64 12.98
C LYS A 80 5.75 11.51 12.41
N GLN A 81 4.74 11.34 13.27
CA GLN A 81 3.33 11.35 12.87
C GLN A 81 2.95 12.68 12.21
N GLN A 82 3.36 13.81 12.79
CA GLN A 82 3.10 15.15 12.25
C GLN A 82 3.77 15.35 10.88
N THR A 83 5.03 14.92 10.74
CA THR A 83 5.76 14.97 9.47
C THR A 83 5.04 14.16 8.39
N ILE A 84 4.64 12.93 8.67
CA ILE A 84 3.91 12.07 7.72
C ILE A 84 2.59 12.72 7.31
N ILE A 85 1.82 13.26 8.26
CA ILE A 85 0.57 13.96 7.94
C ILE A 85 0.83 15.18 7.05
N SER A 86 1.92 15.93 7.28
CA SER A 86 2.28 17.06 6.41
C SER A 86 2.64 16.62 4.99
N ILE A 87 3.40 15.54 4.83
CA ILE A 87 3.75 14.97 3.52
C ILE A 87 2.47 14.55 2.77
N ILE A 88 1.56 13.85 3.45
CA ILE A 88 0.30 13.39 2.84
C ILE A 88 -0.58 14.58 2.44
N ARG A 89 -0.65 15.63 3.26
CA ARG A 89 -1.38 16.86 2.95
C ARG A 89 -0.82 17.56 1.71
N GLU A 90 0.50 17.66 1.61
CA GLU A 90 1.18 18.26 0.46
C GLU A 90 0.93 17.45 -0.83
N GLU A 91 1.08 16.12 -0.76
CA GLU A 91 0.81 15.25 -1.91
C GLU A 91 -0.64 15.31 -2.37
N LEU A 92 -1.59 15.41 -1.43
CA LEU A 92 -3.02 15.54 -1.74
C LEU A 92 -3.30 16.84 -2.50
N GLY A 93 -2.75 17.96 -2.02
CA GLY A 93 -2.86 19.25 -2.72
C GLY A 93 -2.20 19.25 -4.10
N ALA A 94 -1.13 18.48 -4.29
CA ALA A 94 -0.49 18.30 -5.61
C ALA A 94 -1.33 17.45 -6.58
N LEU A 95 -2.03 16.43 -6.07
CA LEU A 95 -2.97 15.62 -6.87
C LEU A 95 -4.15 16.46 -7.37
N SER A 96 -4.67 17.32 -6.52
CA SER A 96 -5.75 18.26 -6.86
C SER A 96 -5.40 19.13 -8.07
N LYS A 97 -4.20 19.74 -8.04
CA LYS A 97 -3.67 20.59 -9.12
C LYS A 97 -3.45 19.84 -10.43
N LYS A 98 -3.16 18.53 -10.38
CA LYS A 98 -3.01 17.70 -11.60
C LYS A 98 -4.33 17.45 -12.32
N ILE A 99 -5.44 17.38 -11.58
CA ILE A 99 -6.77 17.12 -12.15
C ILE A 99 -7.30 18.34 -12.91
N GLU A 100 -6.98 19.56 -12.46
CA GLU A 100 -7.38 20.81 -13.15
C GLU A 100 -6.68 21.03 -14.50
N VAL A 101 -5.53 20.39 -14.75
CA VAL A 101 -4.70 20.61 -15.95
C VAL A 101 -4.98 19.61 -17.08
N ALA A 102 -5.77 18.55 -16.84
CA ALA A 102 -6.12 17.60 -17.90
C ALA A 102 -7.17 18.22 -18.86
N PRO A 103 -6.91 18.28 -20.18
CA PRO A 103 -7.87 18.85 -21.13
C PRO A 103 -9.17 18.04 -21.08
N SER A 104 -10.29 18.75 -20.94
CA SER A 104 -11.63 18.18 -20.83
C SER A 104 -11.92 17.15 -21.95
N PRO A 105 -12.77 16.14 -21.72
CA PRO A 105 -13.16 15.20 -22.76
C PRO A 105 -13.70 15.96 -23.97
N ILE A 106 -13.22 15.57 -25.15
CA ILE A 106 -13.67 16.05 -26.46
C ILE A 106 -15.20 16.10 -26.48
N LYS A 107 -15.78 17.29 -26.73
CA LYS A 107 -17.22 17.47 -26.96
C LYS A 107 -17.62 16.66 -28.20
N THR A 108 -18.09 15.44 -28.03
CA THR A 108 -18.71 14.69 -29.12
C THR A 108 -20.06 15.33 -29.47
N ARG A 109 -20.24 15.63 -30.76
CA ARG A 109 -21.46 16.22 -31.33
C ARG A 109 -22.67 15.34 -31.02
N LYS A 110 -23.75 15.94 -30.50
CA LYS A 110 -25.02 15.29 -30.21
C LYS A 110 -25.63 14.74 -31.51
N HIS A 111 -25.77 13.42 -31.62
CA HIS A 111 -26.79 12.81 -32.45
C HIS A 111 -28.01 12.50 -31.56
N LYS A 112 -29.15 13.11 -31.90
CA LYS A 112 -30.47 12.76 -31.34
C LYS A 112 -30.85 11.37 -31.86
N HIS A 113 -31.41 10.51 -31.02
CA HIS A 113 -32.58 9.63 -31.27
C HIS A 113 -32.89 8.81 -30.00
N GLY A 114 -34.18 8.73 -29.64
CA GLY A 114 -34.81 7.57 -28.99
C GLY A 114 -34.65 7.42 -27.47
N ALA A 115 -35.77 7.15 -26.80
CA ALA A 115 -35.94 7.05 -25.35
C ALA A 115 -35.26 5.83 -24.69
N ASP A 116 -34.76 6.00 -23.45
CA ASP A 116 -35.23 5.24 -22.28
C ASP A 116 -34.72 5.85 -20.95
N PRO A 117 -35.42 5.65 -19.81
CA PRO A 117 -35.29 6.45 -18.60
C PRO A 117 -34.32 5.83 -17.58
N ILE A 118 -33.17 6.48 -17.36
CA ILE A 118 -32.49 6.41 -16.08
C ILE A 118 -32.24 7.85 -15.63
N ASP A 119 -33.07 8.27 -14.69
CA ASP A 119 -32.97 9.51 -13.94
C ASP A 119 -31.72 9.47 -13.06
N TYR A 120 -30.59 9.96 -13.58
CA TYR A 120 -29.45 10.30 -12.75
C TYR A 120 -29.71 11.67 -12.13
N MET A 121 -30.39 11.64 -10.99
CA MET A 121 -30.64 12.79 -10.12
C MET A 121 -29.35 13.57 -9.83
N THR A 122 -29.41 14.84 -10.24
CA THR A 122 -28.95 16.04 -9.53
C THR A 122 -27.50 16.08 -9.07
N VAL A 123 -26.69 16.79 -9.86
CA VAL A 123 -25.39 17.36 -9.48
C VAL A 123 -25.59 18.22 -8.22
N HIS A 124 -25.07 17.77 -7.07
CA HIS A 124 -24.90 18.63 -5.91
C HIS A 124 -23.68 19.54 -6.06
N GLU A 125 -23.85 20.73 -5.52
CA GLU A 125 -23.10 21.96 -5.76
C GLU A 125 -21.58 21.83 -5.62
N MET A 126 -20.87 22.59 -6.46
CA MET A 126 -19.42 22.78 -6.41
C MET A 126 -19.04 23.56 -5.14
N ASP A 127 -18.91 22.86 -4.02
CA ASP A 127 -18.25 23.38 -2.84
C ASP A 127 -16.74 23.13 -2.90
N THR A 128 -16.00 24.23 -3.00
CA THR A 128 -14.52 24.43 -2.93
C THR A 128 -13.67 23.18 -2.64
N VAL A 129 -12.91 22.74 -3.64
CA VAL A 129 -12.02 21.56 -3.62
C VAL A 129 -11.01 21.59 -2.47
N GLU A 130 -10.40 22.75 -2.17
CA GLU A 130 -9.38 22.89 -1.11
C GLU A 130 -9.91 22.61 0.33
N LYS A 131 -11.17 22.96 0.62
CA LYS A 131 -11.76 22.71 1.95
C LYS A 131 -12.11 21.23 2.18
N ASN A 132 -12.22 20.43 1.13
CA ASN A 132 -12.63 19.04 1.22
C ASN A 132 -11.47 18.08 1.54
N GLU A 133 -10.26 18.39 1.07
CA GLU A 133 -9.05 17.55 1.21
C GLU A 133 -8.52 17.49 2.64
N VAL A 134 -8.32 18.65 3.29
CA VAL A 134 -7.84 18.71 4.69
C VAL A 134 -8.86 18.03 5.63
N LYS A 135 -10.15 18.25 5.37
CA LYS A 135 -11.24 17.60 6.11
C LYS A 135 -11.30 16.09 5.86
N GLU A 136 -10.82 15.60 4.72
CA GLU A 136 -10.82 14.16 4.40
C GLU A 136 -9.83 13.39 5.27
N ILE A 137 -8.61 13.93 5.45
CA ILE A 137 -7.58 13.35 6.33
C ILE A 137 -8.07 13.28 7.77
N ASP A 138 -8.62 14.37 8.30
CA ASP A 138 -9.11 14.40 9.68
C ASP A 138 -10.32 13.45 9.87
N ARG A 139 -11.21 13.36 8.88
CA ARG A 139 -12.31 12.37 8.86
C ARG A 139 -11.80 10.94 8.84
N TYR A 140 -10.74 10.66 8.08
CA TYR A 140 -10.10 9.35 8.03
C TYR A 140 -9.51 8.98 9.39
N ILE A 141 -8.67 9.85 9.99
CA ILE A 141 -8.05 9.62 11.30
C ILE A 141 -9.12 9.32 12.36
N ASN A 142 -10.23 10.05 12.34
CA ASN A 142 -11.33 9.80 13.28
C ASN A 142 -12.09 8.50 12.98
N ALA A 143 -12.30 8.16 11.71
CA ALA A 143 -12.96 6.90 11.32
C ALA A 143 -12.14 5.68 11.74
N VAL A 144 -10.81 5.75 11.58
CA VAL A 144 -9.85 4.72 12.01
C VAL A 144 -9.92 4.51 13.52
N LYS A 145 -9.92 5.59 14.32
CA LYS A 145 -9.99 5.53 15.79
C LYS A 145 -11.26 4.88 16.34
N LEU A 146 -12.37 4.96 15.61
CA LEU A 146 -13.68 4.49 16.06
C LEU A 146 -13.97 3.04 15.67
N ASN A 147 -13.15 2.43 14.81
CA ASN A 147 -13.39 1.11 14.28
C ASN A 147 -12.53 0.05 14.97
N ASN A 148 -13.16 -1.02 15.46
CA ASN A 148 -12.50 -2.10 16.21
C ASN A 148 -12.50 -3.45 15.45
N GLU A 149 -13.04 -3.50 14.23
CA GLU A 149 -13.13 -4.74 13.45
C GLU A 149 -11.85 -4.97 12.64
N SER A 150 -11.22 -6.14 12.73
CA SER A 150 -10.08 -6.49 11.88
C SER A 150 -10.56 -6.83 10.46
N VAL A 151 -10.55 -5.84 9.57
CA VAL A 151 -10.84 -6.03 8.13
C VAL A 151 -9.53 -5.89 7.34
N ASP A 152 -9.43 -6.56 6.20
CA ASP A 152 -8.31 -6.37 5.29
C ASP A 152 -8.20 -4.90 4.86
N THR A 153 -6.98 -4.35 4.87
CA THR A 153 -6.73 -2.94 4.54
C THR A 153 -7.23 -2.59 3.13
N LEU A 154 -7.02 -3.46 2.14
CA LEU A 154 -7.45 -3.20 0.75
C LEU A 154 -8.98 -3.29 0.62
N GLU A 155 -9.60 -4.26 1.30
CA GLU A 155 -11.06 -4.37 1.37
C GLU A 155 -11.69 -3.12 1.99
N TRP A 156 -11.09 -2.60 3.07
CA TRP A 156 -11.57 -1.37 3.72
C TRP A 156 -11.55 -0.18 2.78
N TRP A 157 -10.45 0.00 2.04
CA TRP A 157 -10.35 1.07 1.04
C TRP A 157 -11.35 0.88 -0.09
N SER A 158 -11.63 -0.36 -0.51
CA SER A 158 -12.66 -0.65 -1.50
C SER A 158 -14.05 -0.19 -1.03
N ASN A 159 -14.39 -0.50 0.23
CA ASN A 159 -15.67 -0.17 0.84
C ASN A 159 -15.81 1.33 1.17
N ASN A 160 -14.70 2.02 1.47
CA ASN A 160 -14.71 3.43 1.88
C ASN A 160 -14.28 4.41 0.78
N ARG A 161 -14.04 3.94 -0.45
CA ARG A 161 -13.58 4.79 -1.57
C ARG A 161 -14.46 6.00 -1.87
N GLN A 162 -15.78 5.89 -1.66
CA GLN A 162 -16.70 7.02 -1.87
C GLN A 162 -16.63 8.04 -0.73
N ARG A 163 -16.31 7.59 0.48
CA ARG A 163 -16.14 8.43 1.67
C ARG A 163 -14.82 9.19 1.65
N PHE A 164 -13.79 8.58 1.07
CA PHE A 164 -12.43 9.11 0.96
C PHE A 164 -11.90 9.07 -0.49
N PRO A 165 -12.48 9.86 -1.42
CA PRO A 165 -12.19 9.78 -2.85
C PRO A 165 -10.79 10.25 -3.26
N ASN A 166 -10.16 11.15 -2.49
CA ASN A 166 -8.80 11.60 -2.79
C ASN A 166 -7.78 10.74 -2.05
N LEU A 167 -8.07 10.40 -0.80
CA LEU A 167 -7.17 9.64 0.05
C LEU A 167 -6.99 8.19 -0.45
N VAL A 168 -8.03 7.59 -1.06
CA VAL A 168 -7.92 6.25 -1.67
C VAL A 168 -6.91 6.20 -2.82
N GLN A 169 -6.64 7.32 -3.51
CA GLN A 169 -5.64 7.37 -4.57
C GLN A 169 -4.22 7.26 -3.98
N LEU A 170 -3.97 7.95 -2.88
CA LEU A 170 -2.71 7.83 -2.14
C LEU A 170 -2.59 6.48 -1.46
N ALA A 171 -3.67 5.96 -0.88
CA ALA A 171 -3.69 4.63 -0.31
C ALA A 171 -3.25 3.57 -1.33
N LYS A 172 -3.81 3.60 -2.54
CA LYS A 172 -3.38 2.70 -3.63
C LYS A 172 -1.90 2.84 -3.96
N LYS A 173 -1.37 4.08 -4.03
CA LYS A 173 0.04 4.35 -4.34
C LYS A 173 0.99 3.75 -3.29
N TYR A 174 0.65 3.87 -2.01
CA TYR A 174 1.54 3.45 -0.92
C TYR A 174 1.35 1.99 -0.50
N LEU A 175 0.13 1.46 -0.58
CA LEU A 175 -0.19 0.08 -0.20
C LEU A 175 0.20 -0.94 -1.28
N CYS A 176 0.35 -0.53 -2.54
CA CYS A 176 0.75 -1.43 -3.63
C CYS A 176 2.26 -1.73 -3.65
N ILE A 177 3.05 -1.08 -2.81
CA ILE A 177 4.49 -1.26 -2.78
C ILE A 177 4.76 -2.57 -2.03
N SER A 178 5.54 -3.46 -2.62
CA SER A 178 5.94 -4.70 -1.93
C SER A 178 7.21 -4.46 -1.11
N THR A 179 7.26 -5.02 0.11
CA THR A 179 8.44 -5.00 0.98
C THR A 179 9.51 -5.97 0.59
N THR A 180 9.18 -6.94 -0.26
CA THR A 180 10.06 -8.06 -0.58
C THR A 180 10.33 -8.12 -2.07
N SER A 181 11.42 -8.77 -2.44
CA SER A 181 11.70 -9.17 -3.81
C SER A 181 10.80 -10.31 -4.30
N VAL A 182 9.87 -10.82 -3.50
CA VAL A 182 9.06 -11.99 -3.88
C VAL A 182 8.28 -11.79 -5.18
N PRO A 183 7.65 -10.63 -5.48
CA PRO A 183 6.98 -10.44 -6.76
C PRO A 183 7.95 -10.49 -7.97
N SER A 184 9.16 -9.95 -7.82
CA SER A 184 10.18 -10.01 -8.87
C SER A 184 10.78 -11.41 -9.00
N GLU A 185 11.06 -12.10 -7.90
CA GLU A 185 11.50 -13.50 -7.88
C GLU A 185 10.47 -14.44 -8.51
N SER A 186 9.18 -14.24 -8.20
CA SER A 186 8.09 -14.99 -8.84
C SER A 186 8.08 -14.75 -10.35
N THR A 187 8.20 -13.48 -10.77
CA THR A 187 8.30 -13.14 -12.20
C THR A 187 9.53 -13.75 -12.86
N PHE A 188 10.69 -13.74 -12.19
CA PHE A 188 11.92 -14.34 -12.70
C PHE A 188 11.87 -15.85 -12.72
N SER A 189 11.22 -16.50 -11.76
CA SER A 189 10.98 -17.94 -11.76
C SER A 189 10.10 -18.34 -12.95
N LYS A 190 9.01 -17.61 -13.17
CA LYS A 190 8.14 -17.75 -14.37
C LYS A 190 8.93 -17.54 -15.66
N ALA A 191 9.78 -16.53 -15.69
CA ALA A 191 10.63 -16.22 -16.82
C ALA A 191 11.67 -17.32 -17.09
N GLY A 192 12.29 -17.88 -16.05
CA GLY A 192 13.19 -19.03 -16.15
C GLY A 192 12.50 -20.30 -16.63
N TYR A 193 11.22 -20.48 -16.32
CA TYR A 193 10.43 -21.59 -16.90
C TYR A 193 10.17 -21.40 -18.40
N ILE A 194 9.98 -20.15 -18.86
CA ILE A 194 9.77 -19.84 -20.28
C ILE A 194 11.10 -19.95 -21.05
N PHE A 195 12.18 -19.45 -20.45
CA PHE A 195 13.54 -19.47 -20.96
C PHE A 195 14.24 -20.78 -20.57
N ASP A 196 13.97 -21.82 -21.35
CA ASP A 196 14.60 -23.15 -21.20
C ASP A 196 15.80 -23.27 -22.16
N ASP A 197 16.81 -24.06 -21.79
CA ASP A 197 18.02 -24.35 -22.60
C ASP A 197 17.66 -24.96 -23.97
N LYS A 198 16.47 -25.56 -24.08
CA LYS A 198 15.93 -26.12 -25.33
C LYS A 198 15.25 -25.07 -26.23
N ARG A 199 15.04 -23.84 -25.74
CA ARG A 199 14.28 -22.76 -26.39
C ARG A 199 15.15 -21.52 -26.66
N THR A 200 16.35 -21.74 -27.18
CA THR A 200 17.36 -20.69 -27.41
C THR A 200 17.07 -19.76 -28.59
N ASN A 201 16.20 -20.16 -29.53
CA ASN A 201 15.83 -19.36 -30.70
C ASN A 201 14.54 -18.56 -30.49
N MET A 202 14.46 -17.83 -29.39
CA MET A 202 13.32 -16.96 -29.07
C MET A 202 13.73 -15.49 -29.17
N SER A 203 12.94 -14.68 -29.88
CA SER A 203 13.17 -13.23 -29.87
C SER A 203 12.81 -12.62 -28.51
N PHE A 204 13.54 -11.57 -28.12
CA PHE A 204 13.27 -10.84 -26.87
C PHE A 204 11.80 -10.38 -26.76
N LYS A 205 11.22 -9.91 -27.86
CA LYS A 205 9.80 -9.48 -27.92
C LYS A 205 8.83 -10.62 -27.63
N LEU A 206 9.07 -11.82 -28.16
CA LEU A 206 8.23 -12.98 -27.89
C LEU A 206 8.37 -13.40 -26.43
N PHE A 207 9.61 -13.42 -25.91
CA PHE A 207 9.89 -13.74 -24.51
C PHE A 207 9.15 -12.81 -23.55
N THR A 208 9.26 -11.49 -23.72
CA THR A 208 8.59 -10.51 -22.86
C THR A 208 7.07 -10.68 -22.90
N ASN A 209 6.50 -10.95 -24.08
CA ASN A 209 5.06 -11.19 -24.21
C ASN A 209 4.62 -12.47 -23.49
N LEU A 210 5.40 -13.54 -23.57
CA LEU A 210 5.11 -14.79 -22.87
C LEU A 210 5.20 -14.61 -21.35
N VAL A 211 6.22 -13.90 -20.86
CA VAL A 211 6.34 -13.58 -19.43
C VAL A 211 5.14 -12.76 -18.97
N PHE A 212 4.73 -11.75 -19.73
CA PHE A 212 3.55 -10.95 -19.44
C PHE A 212 2.28 -11.80 -19.38
N LEU A 213 2.01 -12.61 -20.40
CA LEU A 213 0.82 -13.47 -20.45
C LEU A 213 0.82 -14.50 -19.32
N TYR A 214 1.95 -15.12 -19.03
CA TYR A 214 2.07 -16.13 -17.98
C TYR A 214 1.93 -15.53 -16.58
N SER A 215 2.45 -14.32 -16.36
CA SER A 215 2.31 -13.61 -15.09
C SER A 215 0.87 -13.18 -14.80
N ASN A 216 0.04 -12.98 -15.83
CA ASN A 216 -1.34 -12.50 -15.72
C ASN A 216 -2.39 -13.56 -16.09
N LYS A 217 -2.02 -14.85 -16.16
CA LYS A 217 -2.90 -15.92 -16.62
C LYS A 217 -4.11 -16.16 -15.71
N ASP A 218 -3.93 -15.94 -14.40
CA ASP A 218 -4.91 -16.24 -13.35
C ASP A 218 -5.33 -14.96 -12.57
N ALA A 219 -5.12 -13.78 -13.16
CA ALA A 219 -5.42 -12.47 -12.57
C ALA A 219 -6.87 -12.04 -12.81
#